data_AF-A0A6V8PAG1-F1
#
_entry.id   AF-A0A6V8PAG1-F1
#
_cell.length_a   1.000
_cell.length_b   1.000
_cell.length_c   1.000
_cell.angle_alpha   90.00
_cell.angle_beta   90.00
_cell.angle_gamma   90.00
#
_symmetry.space_group_name_H-M   'P 1'
#
loop_
_entity.id
_entity.type
_entity.pdbx_description
1 polymer ?
#
loop_
_entity_poly.entity_id
_entity_poly.type
_entity_poly.pdbx_seq_one_letter_code
_entity_poly.pdbx_strand_id
1 'polypeptide(L)'
;MSSSDVLKLDSILKQLDELTPRFSAFGSYEVVDRTDLTLKVRIPIAEELHVQLYANSGKGKLNLALVHGGQRIYGEDSEGGIEHVHPFEALLCAENSGCDVVNKSVYSEIWGIPVAILGFLMYLSILVLAILAEKGLQKRAMLLSIFFIALAGVVFSSYLTYVEFFVLYAVCNFCLASAADILLIFGISVTDVL
;
A
#
# COMPACT_ATOMS: atom_id res chain seq x y z
N MET A 1 36.57 -10.10 16.17
CA MET A 1 36.34 -8.64 16.05
C MET A 1 35.06 -8.28 16.79
N SER A 2 35.11 -7.17 17.54
CA SER A 2 34.28 -6.84 18.70
C SER A 2 32.83 -6.46 18.36
N SER A 3 31.87 -7.08 19.06
CA SER A 3 30.42 -6.82 19.00
C SER A 3 29.96 -5.91 20.16
N SER A 4 30.71 -4.83 20.44
CA SER A 4 30.44 -3.96 21.62
C SER A 4 30.59 -2.44 21.38
N ASP A 5 30.70 -1.98 20.13
CA ASP A 5 30.68 -0.54 19.79
C ASP A 5 29.24 -0.06 19.48
N VAL A 6 28.27 -0.53 20.26
CA VAL A 6 26.84 -0.26 20.04
C VAL A 6 26.46 1.09 20.66
N LEU A 7 26.13 2.04 19.78
CA LEU A 7 25.37 3.29 20.02
C LEU A 7 25.80 4.18 21.20
N LYS A 8 26.90 4.93 21.03
CA LYS A 8 27.02 6.24 21.69
C LYS A 8 26.35 7.29 20.81
N LEU A 9 25.24 7.84 21.27
CA LEU A 9 24.47 8.91 20.62
C LEU A 9 25.37 10.08 20.16
N ASP A 10 26.39 10.37 20.95
CA ASP A 10 27.39 11.42 20.68
C ASP A 10 28.30 11.11 19.48
N SER A 11 28.55 9.82 19.20
CA SER A 11 29.32 9.40 18.01
C SER A 11 28.51 9.60 16.73
N ILE A 12 27.19 9.40 16.79
CA ILE A 12 26.29 9.61 15.65
C ILE A 12 26.18 11.10 15.33
N LEU A 13 26.00 11.94 16.35
CA LEU A 13 26.00 13.40 16.18
C LEU A 13 27.32 13.91 15.58
N LYS A 14 28.45 13.39 16.06
CA LYS A 14 29.77 13.75 15.52
C LYS A 14 29.93 13.36 14.04
N GLN A 15 29.42 12.18 13.65
CA GLN A 15 29.42 11.75 12.25
C GLN A 15 28.46 12.59 11.39
N LEU A 16 27.29 12.97 11.92
CA LEU A 16 26.39 13.90 11.25
C LEU A 16 27.05 15.27 11.05
N ASP A 17 27.70 15.83 12.07
CA ASP A 17 28.41 17.11 11.98
C ASP A 17 29.56 17.06 10.97
N GLU A 18 30.26 15.92 10.87
CA GLU A 18 31.32 15.69 9.89
C GLU A 18 30.80 15.51 8.45
N LEU A 19 29.59 14.95 8.29
CA LEU A 19 28.92 14.76 7.00
C LEU A 19 28.15 16.00 6.52
N THR A 20 27.69 16.85 7.43
CA THR A 20 26.95 18.09 7.16
C THR A 20 27.64 19.00 6.11
N PRO A 21 28.97 19.26 6.16
CA PRO A 21 29.63 20.11 5.15
C PRO A 21 29.73 19.46 3.76
N ARG A 22 29.64 18.13 3.65
CA ARG A 22 29.62 17.43 2.35
C ARG A 22 28.27 17.52 1.65
N PHE A 23 27.20 17.75 2.41
CA PHE A 23 25.83 17.83 1.92
C PHE A 23 25.30 19.27 1.95
N SER A 24 26.16 20.28 1.75
CA SER A 24 25.81 21.71 1.76
C SER A 24 24.75 22.15 0.74
N ALA A 25 24.24 21.23 -0.09
CA ALA A 25 23.09 21.42 -0.96
C ALA A 25 21.73 21.12 -0.26
N PHE A 26 21.74 20.43 0.89
CA PHE A 26 20.56 20.11 1.68
C PHE A 26 20.57 20.97 2.96
N GLY A 27 19.39 21.47 3.34
CA GLY A 27 19.25 22.38 4.49
C GLY A 27 19.83 21.78 5.78
N SER A 28 20.19 22.65 6.73
CA SER A 28 20.62 22.25 8.07
C SER A 28 19.74 21.14 8.65
N TYR A 29 20.34 20.17 9.33
CA TYR A 29 19.58 19.13 10.02
C TYR A 29 18.81 19.74 11.22
N GLU A 30 17.62 19.23 11.47
CA GLU A 30 16.77 19.59 12.59
C GLU A 30 16.72 18.43 13.58
N VAL A 31 17.09 18.67 14.85
CA VAL A 31 16.92 17.68 15.91
C VAL A 31 15.50 17.81 16.45
N VAL A 32 14.66 16.83 16.13
CA VAL A 32 13.22 16.83 16.47
C VAL A 32 12.99 16.35 17.89
N ASP A 33 13.76 15.35 18.34
CA ASP A 33 13.65 14.79 19.69
C ASP A 33 15.01 14.26 20.16
N ARG A 34 15.37 14.55 21.41
CA ARG A 34 16.60 14.06 22.04
C ARG A 34 16.34 13.77 23.50
N THR A 35 16.57 12.54 23.90
CA THR A 35 16.61 12.09 25.30
C THR A 35 17.93 11.38 25.57
N ASP A 36 18.13 10.92 26.81
CA ASP A 36 19.32 10.14 27.19
C ASP A 36 19.42 8.80 26.44
N LEU A 37 18.31 8.33 25.86
CA LEU A 37 18.20 7.04 25.18
C LEU A 37 17.80 7.14 23.72
N THR A 38 17.16 8.23 23.29
CA THR A 38 16.64 8.42 21.91
C THR A 38 17.20 9.66 21.24
N LEU A 39 17.43 9.57 19.93
CA LEU A 39 17.76 10.70 19.07
C LEU A 39 16.94 10.60 17.80
N LYS A 40 16.20 11.66 17.46
CA LYS A 40 15.44 11.80 16.22
C LYS A 40 15.92 13.05 15.49
N VAL A 41 16.51 12.86 14.32
CA VAL A 41 17.02 13.93 13.45
C VAL A 41 16.25 13.91 12.14
N ARG A 42 15.91 15.09 11.62
CA ARG A 42 15.35 15.29 10.28
C ARG A 42 16.31 16.11 9.44
N ILE A 43 16.58 15.65 8.23
CA ILE A 43 17.43 16.32 7.24
C ILE A 43 16.52 16.70 6.07
N PRO A 44 16.13 17.98 5.94
CA PRO A 44 15.24 18.42 4.88
C PRO A 44 15.96 18.40 3.52
N ILE A 45 15.34 17.74 2.54
CA ILE A 45 15.79 17.63 1.14
C ILE A 45 14.99 18.60 0.26
N ALA A 46 13.67 18.68 0.46
CA ALA A 46 12.75 19.64 -0.16
C ALA A 46 11.67 20.05 0.85
N GLU A 47 10.74 20.95 0.47
CA GLU A 47 9.68 21.47 1.38
C GLU A 47 8.91 20.35 2.09
N GLU A 48 8.61 19.25 1.39
CA GLU A 48 7.89 18.11 1.96
C GLU A 48 8.73 16.83 2.06
N LEU A 49 9.94 16.80 1.50
CA LEU A 49 10.81 15.63 1.46
C LEU A 49 11.95 15.77 2.47
N HIS A 50 12.07 14.84 3.42
CA HIS A 50 13.14 14.82 4.41
C HIS A 50 13.61 13.41 4.75
N VAL A 51 14.88 13.26 5.09
CA VAL A 51 15.40 12.03 5.67
C VAL A 51 15.27 12.10 7.18
N GLN A 52 14.66 11.10 7.79
CA GLN A 52 14.51 10.98 9.23
C GLN A 52 15.41 9.86 9.75
N LEU A 53 16.31 10.19 10.68
CA LEU A 53 17.14 9.24 11.41
C LEU A 53 16.62 9.14 12.84
N TYR A 54 16.34 7.93 13.31
CA TYR A 54 15.93 7.64 14.68
C TYR A 54 16.83 6.57 15.28
N ALA A 55 17.50 6.89 16.38
CA ALA A 55 18.33 5.97 17.13
C ALA A 55 17.77 5.81 18.54
N ASN A 56 17.75 4.58 19.06
CA ASN A 56 17.42 4.26 20.43
C ASN A 56 18.48 3.32 21.02
N SER A 57 19.32 3.87 21.90
CA SER A 57 20.42 3.12 22.54
C SER A 57 19.89 2.06 23.53
N GLY A 58 18.82 2.37 24.27
CA GLY A 58 18.21 1.44 25.24
C GLY A 58 17.59 0.19 24.62
N LYS A 59 17.18 0.25 23.35
CA LYS A 59 16.64 -0.89 22.59
C LYS A 59 17.58 -1.41 21.51
N GLY A 60 18.77 -0.82 21.35
CA GLY A 60 19.69 -1.14 20.25
C GLY A 60 19.04 -0.99 18.86
N LYS A 61 18.15 0.02 18.70
CA LYS A 61 17.42 0.25 17.45
C LYS A 61 18.01 1.42 16.69
N LEU A 62 18.23 1.26 15.40
CA LEU A 62 18.58 2.33 14.47
C LEU A 62 17.60 2.29 13.30
N ASN A 63 16.96 3.40 12.97
CA ASN A 63 16.01 3.51 11.88
C ASN A 63 16.40 4.71 11.01
N LEU A 64 16.56 4.46 9.72
CA LEU A 64 16.72 5.47 8.69
C LEU A 64 15.47 5.43 7.81
N ALA A 65 14.85 6.58 7.59
CA ALA A 65 13.64 6.68 6.80
C ALA A 65 13.71 7.87 5.83
N LEU A 66 13.29 7.68 4.58
CA LEU A 66 12.99 8.77 3.67
C LEU A 66 11.51 9.08 3.77
N VAL A 67 11.14 10.32 4.04
CA VAL A 67 9.77 10.75 4.33
C VAL A 67 9.36 11.86 3.38
N HIS A 68 8.18 11.78 2.77
CA HIS A 68 7.59 12.82 1.92
C HIS A 68 6.17 13.12 2.41
N GLY A 69 5.85 14.38 2.69
CA GLY A 69 4.50 14.79 3.06
C GLY A 69 3.99 14.11 4.35
N GLY A 70 4.92 13.70 5.23
CA GLY A 70 4.62 12.94 6.45
C GLY A 70 4.55 11.42 6.29
N GLN A 71 4.70 10.87 5.07
CA GLN A 71 4.69 9.43 4.79
C GLN A 71 6.10 8.87 4.57
N ARG A 72 6.41 7.69 5.12
CA ARG A 72 7.69 6.99 4.91
C ARG A 72 7.71 6.36 3.51
N ILE A 73 8.48 6.94 2.60
CA ILE A 73 8.75 6.39 1.26
C ILE A 73 9.67 5.19 1.33
N TYR A 74 10.64 5.21 2.23
CA TYR A 74 11.62 4.15 2.35
C TYR A 74 12.09 4.09 3.78
N GLY A 75 12.49 2.93 4.26
CA GLY A 75 13.50 2.96 5.28
C GLY A 75 14.08 1.63 5.66
N GLU A 76 15.14 1.74 6.43
CA GLU A 76 15.97 0.67 6.92
C GLU A 76 15.90 0.72 8.43
N ASP A 77 15.57 -0.39 9.09
CA ASP A 77 15.74 -0.51 10.52
C ASP A 77 16.72 -1.64 10.86
N SER A 78 17.42 -1.45 11.96
CA SER A 78 18.21 -2.48 12.60
C SER A 78 17.62 -2.69 14.00
N GLU A 79 17.03 -3.85 14.24
CA GLU A 79 16.54 -4.26 15.56
C GLU A 79 17.34 -5.47 16.03
N GLY A 80 18.14 -5.31 17.10
CA GLY A 80 18.90 -6.42 17.67
C GLY A 80 20.01 -6.98 16.75
N GLY A 81 20.50 -6.19 15.79
CA GLY A 81 21.55 -6.58 14.85
C GLY A 81 21.04 -7.25 13.56
N ILE A 82 19.73 -7.31 13.35
CA ILE A 82 19.11 -7.75 12.09
C ILE A 82 18.65 -6.50 11.34
N GLU A 83 19.15 -6.31 10.12
CA GLU A 83 18.73 -5.23 9.22
C GLU A 83 17.48 -5.67 8.46
N HIS A 84 16.39 -4.90 8.60
CA HIS A 84 15.19 -5.04 7.80
C HIS A 84 14.99 -3.79 6.95
N VAL A 85 14.74 -4.01 5.66
CA VAL A 85 14.39 -2.94 4.73
C VAL A 85 12.89 -2.96 4.56
N HIS A 86 12.27 -1.80 4.80
CA HIS A 86 10.89 -1.48 4.41
C HIS A 86 10.97 -0.75 3.07
N PRO A 87 10.92 -1.48 1.94
CA PRO A 87 10.92 -0.87 0.61
C PRO A 87 9.68 0.00 0.43
N PHE A 88 9.68 0.78 -0.65
CA PHE A 88 8.59 1.66 -1.06
C PHE A 88 7.21 1.09 -0.76
N GLU A 89 6.61 1.57 0.33
CA GLU A 89 5.19 1.38 0.58
C GLU A 89 4.49 2.16 -0.53
N ALA A 90 3.89 1.44 -1.48
CA ALA A 90 3.11 2.07 -2.53
C ALA A 90 2.14 3.03 -1.84
N LEU A 91 2.18 4.31 -2.23
CA LEU A 91 1.39 5.42 -1.68
C LEU A 91 -0.12 5.12 -1.50
N LEU A 92 -0.61 4.07 -2.17
CA LEU A 92 -1.99 3.59 -2.20
C LEU A 92 -2.29 2.44 -1.23
N CYS A 93 -1.27 1.73 -0.72
CA CYS A 93 -1.36 0.60 0.20
C CYS A 93 -0.34 0.74 1.34
N ALA A 94 -0.34 1.89 2.01
CA ALA A 94 0.48 2.09 3.21
C ALA A 94 0.04 1.13 4.34
N GLU A 95 0.93 0.83 5.28
CA GLU A 95 0.57 0.09 6.49
C GLU A 95 -0.55 0.82 7.26
N ASN A 96 -1.58 0.10 7.72
CA ASN A 96 -2.84 0.67 8.26
C ASN A 96 -3.70 1.51 7.29
N SER A 97 -3.41 1.50 5.99
CA SER A 97 -4.35 2.04 4.99
C SER A 97 -5.62 1.19 4.92
N GLY A 98 -6.72 1.78 4.44
CA GLY A 98 -7.98 1.03 4.28
C GLY A 98 -7.83 -0.20 3.39
N CYS A 99 -6.95 -0.17 2.39
CA CYS A 99 -6.65 -1.34 1.56
C CYS A 99 -5.82 -2.42 2.27
N ASP A 100 -4.92 -2.06 3.19
CA ASP A 100 -4.17 -3.04 4.00
C ASP A 100 -5.11 -3.76 4.98
N VAL A 101 -6.00 -3.02 5.63
CA VAL A 101 -7.03 -3.58 6.53
C VAL A 101 -7.95 -4.54 5.79
N VAL A 102 -8.43 -4.16 4.60
CA VAL A 102 -9.30 -5.00 3.78
C VAL A 102 -8.58 -6.26 3.31
N ASN A 103 -7.34 -6.15 2.81
CA ASN A 103 -6.58 -7.30 2.31
C ASN A 103 -6.19 -8.30 3.40
N LYS A 104 -5.96 -7.86 4.64
CA LYS A 104 -5.66 -8.73 5.78
C LYS A 104 -6.92 -9.30 6.45
N SER A 105 -8.11 -8.88 6.03
CA SER A 105 -9.37 -9.34 6.62
C SER A 105 -9.76 -10.75 6.17
N VAL A 106 -10.59 -11.44 6.95
CA VAL A 106 -11.15 -12.76 6.57
C VAL A 106 -12.02 -12.68 5.30
N TYR A 107 -12.47 -11.48 4.94
CA TYR A 107 -13.30 -11.26 3.76
C TYR A 107 -12.49 -11.13 2.46
N SER A 108 -11.16 -11.03 2.53
CA SER A 108 -10.28 -11.00 1.34
C SER A 108 -10.05 -12.39 0.74
N GLU A 109 -10.47 -13.46 1.44
CA GLU A 109 -10.32 -14.83 0.99
C GLU A 109 -11.65 -15.60 1.09
N ILE A 110 -11.91 -16.42 0.08
CA ILE A 110 -13.02 -17.38 0.08
C ILE A 110 -12.39 -18.76 -0.01
N TRP A 111 -12.50 -19.54 1.08
CA TRP A 111 -11.99 -20.92 1.14
C TRP A 111 -10.48 -21.00 0.86
N GLY A 112 -9.72 -20.00 1.31
CA GLY A 112 -8.27 -19.87 1.07
C GLY A 112 -7.89 -19.37 -0.32
N ILE A 113 -8.87 -18.98 -1.15
CA ILE A 113 -8.64 -18.35 -2.46
C ILE A 113 -8.80 -16.84 -2.31
N PRO A 114 -7.76 -16.04 -2.63
CA PRO A 114 -7.87 -14.59 -2.63
C PRO A 114 -8.96 -14.10 -3.57
N VAL A 115 -9.84 -13.25 -3.06
CA VAL A 115 -10.95 -12.63 -3.81
C VAL A 115 -10.42 -11.83 -5.01
N ALA A 116 -9.24 -11.24 -4.90
CA ALA A 116 -8.57 -10.55 -6.00
C ALA A 116 -8.37 -11.44 -7.25
N ILE A 117 -8.05 -12.72 -7.05
CA ILE A 117 -7.87 -13.69 -8.15
C ILE A 117 -9.22 -14.02 -8.78
N LEU A 118 -10.26 -14.21 -7.97
CA LEU A 118 -11.62 -14.47 -8.46
C LEU A 118 -12.14 -13.29 -9.30
N GLY A 119 -11.93 -12.05 -8.83
CA GLY A 119 -12.26 -10.84 -9.57
C GLY A 119 -11.53 -10.75 -10.90
N PHE A 120 -10.22 -11.03 -10.92
CA PHE A 120 -9.42 -11.07 -12.14
C PHE A 120 -9.97 -12.09 -13.16
N LEU A 121 -10.28 -13.31 -12.72
CA LEU A 121 -10.85 -14.35 -13.58
C LEU A 121 -12.24 -13.96 -14.12
N MET A 122 -13.07 -13.30 -13.30
CA MET A 122 -14.36 -12.77 -13.73
C MET A 122 -14.18 -11.75 -14.86
N TYR A 123 -13.33 -10.73 -14.69
CA TYR A 123 -13.09 -9.73 -15.75
C TYR A 123 -12.48 -10.35 -17.01
N LEU A 124 -11.58 -11.31 -16.86
CA LEU A 124 -11.01 -12.05 -17.99
C LEU A 124 -12.10 -12.81 -18.75
N SER A 125 -13.04 -13.44 -18.05
CA SER A 125 -14.16 -14.15 -18.68
C SER A 125 -15.08 -13.22 -19.46
N ILE A 126 -15.39 -12.03 -18.91
CA ILE A 126 -16.18 -10.99 -19.59
C ILE A 126 -15.46 -10.54 -20.86
N LEU A 127 -14.15 -10.29 -20.80
CA LEU A 127 -13.35 -9.88 -21.95
C LEU A 127 -13.36 -10.93 -23.07
N VAL A 128 -13.15 -12.20 -22.72
CA VAL A 128 -13.16 -13.30 -23.69
C VAL A 128 -14.54 -13.44 -24.34
N LEU A 129 -15.62 -13.39 -23.55
CA LEU A 129 -16.98 -13.46 -24.07
C LEU A 129 -17.31 -12.27 -24.98
N ALA A 130 -16.86 -11.06 -24.64
CA ALA A 130 -17.05 -9.88 -25.48
C ALA A 130 -16.35 -10.03 -26.84
N ILE A 131 -15.09 -10.51 -26.86
CA ILE A 131 -14.35 -10.77 -28.10
C ILE A 131 -15.04 -11.85 -28.96
N LEU A 132 -15.55 -12.90 -28.34
CA LEU A 132 -16.22 -13.99 -29.05
C LEU A 132 -17.59 -13.54 -29.60
N ALA A 133 -18.31 -12.66 -28.88
CA ALA A 133 -19.57 -12.09 -29.31
C ALA A 133 -19.39 -11.20 -30.56
N GLU A 134 -18.31 -10.41 -30.61
CA GLU A 134 -17.93 -9.60 -31.77
C GLU A 134 -17.58 -10.45 -33.00
N LYS A 135 -17.00 -11.65 -32.81
CA LYS A 135 -16.74 -12.60 -33.90
C LYS A 135 -18.01 -13.27 -34.46
N GLY A 136 -19.18 -12.93 -33.94
CA GLY A 136 -20.47 -13.39 -34.46
C GLY A 136 -20.89 -14.79 -34.00
N LEU A 137 -20.11 -15.45 -33.12
CA LEU A 137 -20.45 -16.78 -32.62
C LEU A 137 -21.51 -16.66 -31.53
N GLN A 138 -22.74 -17.11 -31.79
CA GLN A 138 -23.84 -17.14 -30.81
C GLN A 138 -23.98 -15.83 -30.00
N LYS A 139 -23.86 -14.67 -30.65
CA LYS A 139 -23.78 -13.33 -30.03
C LYS A 139 -24.78 -13.13 -28.89
N ARG A 140 -26.04 -13.50 -29.09
CA ARG A 140 -27.11 -13.35 -28.07
C ARG A 140 -26.86 -14.20 -26.81
N ALA A 141 -26.37 -15.44 -26.96
CA ALA A 141 -26.07 -16.30 -25.81
C ALA A 141 -24.86 -15.78 -25.01
N MET A 142 -23.86 -15.23 -25.70
CA MET A 142 -22.68 -14.63 -25.05
C MET A 142 -23.03 -13.33 -24.31
N LEU A 143 -23.83 -12.45 -24.92
CA LEU A 143 -24.32 -11.24 -24.25
C LEU A 143 -25.15 -11.56 -23.00
N LEU A 144 -26.03 -12.58 -23.07
CA LEU A 144 -26.75 -13.05 -21.89
C LEU A 144 -25.81 -13.59 -20.80
N SER A 145 -24.75 -14.31 -21.20
CA SER A 145 -23.76 -14.83 -20.25
C SER A 145 -23.01 -13.68 -19.56
N ILE A 146 -22.60 -12.66 -20.30
CA ILE A 146 -21.97 -11.45 -19.75
C ILE A 146 -22.92 -10.76 -18.77
N PHE A 147 -24.20 -10.61 -19.12
CA PHE A 147 -25.21 -10.01 -18.24
C PHE A 147 -25.33 -10.75 -16.90
N PHE A 148 -25.42 -12.09 -16.90
CA PHE A 148 -25.51 -12.86 -15.65
C PHE A 148 -24.22 -12.79 -14.82
N ILE A 149 -23.05 -12.82 -15.47
CA ILE A 149 -21.76 -12.67 -14.79
C ILE A 149 -21.65 -11.27 -14.16
N ALA A 150 -22.00 -10.22 -14.91
CA ALA A 150 -21.98 -8.84 -14.42
C ALA A 150 -22.98 -8.64 -13.27
N LEU A 151 -24.18 -9.23 -13.36
CA LEU A 151 -25.15 -9.21 -12.26
C LEU A 151 -24.61 -9.86 -11.00
N ALA A 152 -24.01 -11.05 -11.11
CA ALA A 152 -23.38 -11.73 -9.98
C ALA A 152 -22.22 -10.90 -9.40
N GLY A 153 -21.41 -10.30 -10.27
CA GLY A 153 -20.32 -9.39 -9.89
C GLY A 153 -20.81 -8.15 -9.14
N VAL A 154 -21.89 -7.51 -9.59
CA VAL A 154 -22.50 -6.35 -8.90
C VAL A 154 -23.03 -6.73 -7.52
N VAL A 155 -23.74 -7.87 -7.42
CA VAL A 155 -24.26 -8.35 -6.12
C VAL A 155 -23.12 -8.64 -5.16
N PHE A 156 -22.08 -9.33 -5.63
CA PHE A 156 -20.91 -9.66 -4.82
C PHE A 156 -20.12 -8.41 -4.43
N SER A 157 -19.90 -7.49 -5.37
CA SER A 157 -19.22 -6.23 -5.11
C SER A 157 -19.99 -5.38 -4.10
N SER A 158 -21.31 -5.34 -4.19
CA SER A 158 -22.16 -4.62 -3.22
C SER A 158 -22.03 -5.22 -1.81
N TYR A 159 -21.91 -6.54 -1.71
CA TYR A 159 -21.65 -7.22 -0.42
C TYR A 159 -20.28 -6.82 0.15
N LEU A 160 -19.22 -6.80 -0.66
CA LEU A 160 -17.90 -6.38 -0.19
C LEU A 160 -17.90 -4.91 0.23
N THR A 161 -18.54 -4.03 -0.54
CA THR A 161 -18.69 -2.62 -0.17
C THR A 161 -19.45 -2.46 1.15
N TYR A 162 -20.50 -3.26 1.39
CA TYR A 162 -21.17 -3.28 2.68
C TYR A 162 -20.21 -3.68 3.83
N VAL A 163 -19.39 -4.71 3.62
CA VAL A 163 -18.38 -5.13 4.60
C VAL A 163 -17.35 -4.03 4.88
N GLU A 164 -16.86 -3.34 3.85
CA GLU A 164 -15.90 -2.24 3.98
C GLU A 164 -16.43 -1.11 4.89
N PHE A 165 -17.66 -0.65 4.64
CA PHE A 165 -18.23 0.48 5.38
C PHE A 165 -18.76 0.12 6.76
N PHE A 166 -19.45 -1.02 6.91
CA PHE A 166 -20.22 -1.33 8.13
C PHE A 166 -19.54 -2.35 9.06
N VAL A 167 -18.61 -3.15 8.54
CA VAL A 167 -17.92 -4.19 9.33
C VAL A 167 -16.49 -3.78 9.62
N LEU A 168 -15.73 -3.41 8.60
CA LEU A 168 -14.30 -3.09 8.71
C LEU A 168 -14.04 -1.61 9.04
N TYR A 169 -14.99 -0.72 8.74
CA TYR A 169 -14.83 0.73 8.87
C TYR A 169 -13.58 1.25 8.14
N ALA A 170 -13.25 0.61 7.01
CA ALA A 170 -12.04 0.84 6.23
C ALA A 170 -12.41 0.90 4.75
N VAL A 171 -11.88 1.87 4.03
CA VAL A 171 -12.21 2.12 2.63
C VAL A 171 -11.03 1.80 1.74
N CYS A 172 -11.19 0.86 0.80
CA CYS A 172 -10.18 0.59 -0.21
C CYS A 172 -10.55 1.16 -1.58
N ASN A 173 -9.69 2.04 -2.10
CA ASN A 173 -9.90 2.70 -3.40
C ASN A 173 -9.93 1.71 -4.57
N PHE A 174 -9.17 0.61 -4.51
CA PHE A 174 -9.17 -0.41 -5.56
C PHE A 174 -10.47 -1.23 -5.59
N CYS A 175 -11.03 -1.55 -4.42
CA CYS A 175 -12.31 -2.25 -4.32
C CYS A 175 -13.45 -1.37 -4.84
N LEU A 176 -13.46 -0.08 -4.49
CA LEU A 176 -14.41 0.90 -5.03
C LEU A 176 -14.29 1.08 -6.54
N ALA A 177 -13.07 1.14 -7.08
CA ALA A 177 -12.84 1.23 -8.52
C ALA A 177 -13.42 -0.01 -9.24
N SER A 178 -13.10 -1.21 -8.74
CA SER A 178 -13.68 -2.46 -9.26
C SER A 178 -15.21 -2.49 -9.16
N ALA A 179 -15.78 -1.97 -8.06
CA ALA A 179 -17.23 -1.88 -7.91
C ALA A 179 -17.88 -0.96 -8.96
N ALA A 180 -17.22 0.16 -9.30
CA ALA A 180 -17.67 1.05 -10.35
C ALA A 180 -17.57 0.40 -11.74
N ASP A 181 -16.46 -0.30 -12.02
CA ASP A 181 -16.24 -0.98 -13.30
C ASP A 181 -17.29 -2.05 -13.58
N ILE A 182 -17.57 -2.93 -12.61
CA ILE A 182 -18.57 -4.00 -12.80
C ILE A 182 -19.99 -3.44 -12.93
N LEU A 183 -20.30 -2.34 -12.24
CA LEU A 183 -21.58 -1.65 -12.37
C LEU A 183 -21.75 -1.04 -13.77
N LEU A 184 -20.68 -0.45 -14.32
CA LEU A 184 -20.68 0.10 -15.67
C LEU A 184 -20.85 -1.00 -16.71
N ILE A 185 -20.12 -2.12 -16.58
CA ILE A 185 -20.27 -3.28 -17.47
C ILE A 185 -21.70 -3.82 -17.42
N PHE A 186 -22.29 -3.92 -16.23
CA PHE A 186 -23.69 -4.34 -16.08
C PHE A 186 -24.64 -3.39 -16.81
N GLY A 187 -24.46 -2.07 -16.66
CA GLY A 187 -25.26 -1.06 -17.36
C GLY A 187 -25.20 -1.18 -18.88
N ILE A 188 -24.01 -1.40 -19.46
CA ILE A 188 -23.83 -1.64 -20.89
C ILE A 188 -24.46 -2.97 -21.31
N SER A 189 -24.26 -4.02 -20.52
CA SER A 189 -24.81 -5.35 -20.81
C SER A 189 -26.34 -5.36 -20.83
N VAL A 190 -26.98 -4.55 -19.98
CA VAL A 190 -28.44 -4.35 -19.99
C VAL A 190 -28.88 -3.75 -21.33
N THR A 191 -28.17 -2.74 -21.83
CA THR A 191 -28.50 -2.11 -23.12
C THR A 191 -28.26 -3.00 -24.33
N ASP A 192 -27.30 -3.92 -24.25
CA ASP A 192 -27.01 -4.87 -25.34
C ASP A 192 -27.99 -6.05 -25.39
N VAL A 193 -28.68 -6.34 -24.27
CA VAL A 193 -29.62 -7.47 -24.15
C VAL A 193 -31.08 -7.07 -24.43
N LEU A 194 -31.47 -5.83 -24.10
CA LEU A 194 -32.81 -5.27 -24.33
C LEU A 194 -33.02 -4.84 -25.78
#